data_AF-A0A3C0QMH5-F1
#
_entry.id   AF-A0A3C0QMH5-F1
#
_cell.length_a   1.000
_cell.length_b   1.000
_cell.length_c   1.000
_cell.angle_alpha   90.00
_cell.angle_beta   90.00
_cell.angle_gamma   90.00
#
_symmetry.space_group_name_H-M   'P 1'
#
loop_
_entity.id
_entity.type
_entity.pdbx_description
1 polymer ?
#
loop_
_entity_poly.entity_id
_entity_poly.type
_entity_poly.pdbx_seq_one_letter_code
_entity_poly.pdbx_strand_id
1 'polypeptide(L)'
;MPRIPKQNDSVNELATQIMERLSKRNIHTEMESSTILRISDYTFELSTKKYSVTMIGQHYIIPVSYGVDVLTDMILMVVTRSESKQIEIAAVNFVRKMGVPANLKGYHLLVIAICLAVYNTEYICNTEMLYTDIAKRRNISKCGVERCIRKAIEKAYDNSPDQIQDMFYYKITKPYCSEVISLAADSIRREYFSEEINRK
;
A
#
# COMPACT_ATOMS: atom_id res chain seq x y z
N MET A 1 -33.67 33.83 23.94
CA MET A 1 -32.35 33.28 24.29
C MET A 1 -31.76 32.62 23.05
N PRO A 2 -30.54 32.99 22.61
CA PRO A 2 -29.89 32.32 21.49
C PRO A 2 -29.55 30.89 21.88
N ARG A 3 -30.00 29.91 21.08
CA ARG A 3 -29.67 28.50 21.26
C ARG A 3 -28.16 28.34 21.05
N ILE A 4 -27.45 27.88 22.06
CA ILE A 4 -26.06 27.42 21.92
C ILE A 4 -26.09 26.28 20.89
N PRO A 5 -25.37 26.36 19.76
CA PRO A 5 -25.32 25.29 18.78
C PRO A 5 -24.84 24.02 19.48
N LYS A 6 -25.52 22.89 19.27
CA LYS A 6 -25.07 21.64 19.88
C LYS A 6 -23.71 21.31 19.27
N GLN A 7 -22.75 20.88 20.09
CA GLN A 7 -21.38 20.58 19.67
C GLN A 7 -21.28 19.55 18.52
N ASN A 8 -22.34 18.76 18.30
CA ASN A 8 -22.49 17.86 17.15
C ASN A 8 -22.78 18.57 15.82
N ASP A 9 -23.43 19.74 15.85
CA ASP A 9 -23.78 20.49 14.64
C ASP A 9 -22.52 21.03 13.96
N SER A 10 -21.50 21.44 14.74
CA SER A 10 -20.24 21.95 14.18
C SER A 10 -19.38 20.86 13.56
N VAL A 11 -19.39 19.63 14.11
CA VAL A 11 -18.62 18.52 13.54
C VAL A 11 -19.23 18.05 12.23
N ASN A 12 -20.57 18.01 12.16
CA ASN A 12 -21.29 17.65 10.94
C ASN A 12 -21.11 18.69 9.83
N GLU A 13 -21.09 19.98 10.20
CA GLU A 13 -20.78 21.08 9.28
C GLU A 13 -19.34 20.99 8.74
N LEU A 14 -18.35 20.72 9.61
CA LEU A 14 -16.96 20.47 9.21
C LEU A 14 -16.85 19.27 8.27
N ALA A 15 -17.50 18.15 8.58
CA ALA A 15 -17.51 16.95 7.75
C ALA A 15 -18.07 17.24 6.35
N THR A 16 -19.19 17.97 6.27
CA THR A 16 -19.83 18.36 5.01
C THR A 16 -18.92 19.26 4.17
N GLN A 17 -18.24 20.24 4.80
CA GLN A 17 -17.31 21.14 4.11
C GLN A 17 -16.06 20.40 3.58
N ILE A 18 -15.54 19.44 4.33
CA ILE A 18 -14.45 18.57 3.89
C ILE A 18 -14.90 17.75 2.67
N MET A 19 -16.07 17.12 2.73
CA MET A 19 -16.63 16.34 1.62
C MET A 19 -16.83 17.18 0.35
N GLU A 20 -17.38 18.39 0.46
CA GLU A 20 -17.58 19.28 -0.68
C GLU A 20 -16.25 19.69 -1.34
N ARG A 21 -15.20 19.86 -0.55
CA ARG A 21 -13.87 20.20 -1.08
C ARG A 21 -13.18 19.01 -1.73
N LEU A 22 -13.39 17.81 -1.20
CA LEU A 22 -12.87 16.57 -1.78
C LEU A 22 -13.61 16.21 -3.08
N SER A 23 -14.93 16.43 -3.15
CA SER A 23 -15.71 16.21 -4.37
C SER A 23 -15.29 17.14 -5.52
N LYS A 24 -14.98 18.41 -5.21
CA LYS A 24 -14.38 19.36 -6.18
C LYS A 24 -13.03 18.88 -6.75
N ARG A 25 -12.37 17.92 -6.10
CA ARG A 25 -11.11 17.30 -6.55
C ARG A 25 -11.31 15.88 -7.12
N ASN A 26 -12.53 15.49 -7.48
CA ASN A 26 -12.89 14.15 -8.00
C ASN A 26 -12.62 12.99 -7.03
N ILE A 27 -12.65 13.23 -5.71
CA ILE A 27 -12.53 12.17 -4.71
C ILE A 27 -13.93 11.80 -4.22
N HIS A 28 -14.33 10.55 -4.44
CA HIS A 28 -15.57 10.01 -3.90
C HIS A 28 -15.44 9.78 -2.38
N THR A 29 -16.37 10.36 -1.63
CA THR A 29 -16.40 10.29 -0.17
C THR A 29 -17.77 9.80 0.28
N GLU A 30 -17.79 8.86 1.21
CA GLU A 30 -19.00 8.31 1.82
C GLU A 30 -19.02 8.69 3.30
N MET A 31 -20.15 9.20 3.78
CA MET A 31 -20.31 9.52 5.21
C MET A 31 -21.08 8.38 5.89
N GLU A 32 -20.40 7.55 6.68
CA GLU A 32 -21.03 6.46 7.42
C GLU A 32 -21.74 6.96 8.69
N SER A 33 -21.27 8.07 9.27
CA SER A 33 -21.86 8.71 10.46
C SER A 33 -21.44 10.18 10.50
N SER A 34 -22.09 11.01 11.33
CA SER A 34 -21.81 12.45 11.45
C SER A 34 -20.39 12.82 11.90
N THR A 35 -19.56 11.80 12.17
CA THR A 35 -18.17 11.90 12.62
C THR A 35 -17.23 11.01 11.81
N ILE A 36 -17.73 10.15 10.92
CA ILE A 36 -16.90 9.15 10.21
C ILE A 36 -17.03 9.40 8.71
N LEU A 37 -15.89 9.71 8.10
CA LEU A 37 -15.73 9.88 6.65
C LEU A 37 -14.98 8.68 6.10
N ARG A 38 -15.58 7.96 5.16
CA ARG A 38 -14.92 6.87 4.42
C ARG A 38 -14.52 7.36 3.05
N ILE A 39 -13.26 7.12 2.69
CA ILE A 39 -12.67 7.55 1.42
C ILE A 39 -11.79 6.43 0.91
N SER A 40 -12.21 5.78 -0.18
CA SER A 40 -11.62 4.50 -0.61
C SER A 40 -11.65 3.51 0.56
N ASP A 41 -10.47 3.04 1.00
CA ASP A 41 -10.31 2.05 2.07
C ASP A 41 -9.96 2.73 3.41
N TYR A 42 -9.81 4.06 3.40
CA TYR A 42 -9.49 4.86 4.57
C TYR A 42 -10.75 5.28 5.31
N THR A 43 -10.72 5.12 6.63
CA THR A 43 -11.75 5.63 7.54
C THR A 43 -11.17 6.78 8.35
N PHE A 44 -11.82 7.93 8.33
CA PHE A 44 -11.43 9.13 9.05
C PHE A 44 -12.49 9.47 10.10
N GLU A 45 -12.19 9.20 11.38
CA GLU A 45 -13.04 9.54 12.52
C GLU A 45 -12.67 10.92 13.06
N LEU A 46 -13.57 11.88 12.91
CA LEU A 46 -13.50 13.22 13.45
C LEU A 46 -13.82 13.20 14.95
N SER A 47 -12.81 13.43 15.79
CA SER A 47 -12.93 13.37 17.24
C SER A 47 -12.73 14.74 17.89
N THR A 48 -13.62 15.11 18.81
CA THR A 48 -13.47 16.27 19.71
C THR A 48 -12.66 15.95 20.96
N LYS A 49 -12.39 14.66 21.23
CA LYS A 49 -11.77 14.17 22.48
C LYS A 49 -10.27 13.93 22.36
N LYS A 50 -9.69 14.12 21.16
CA LYS A 50 -8.28 13.86 20.87
C LYS A 50 -7.57 15.18 20.55
N TYR A 51 -6.31 15.27 20.96
CA TYR A 51 -5.43 16.42 20.67
C TYR A 51 -4.34 16.11 19.63
N SER A 52 -4.22 14.85 19.23
CA SER A 52 -3.26 14.35 18.24
C SER A 52 -3.92 13.33 17.32
N VAL A 53 -3.44 13.25 16.08
CA VAL A 53 -3.86 12.22 15.13
C VAL A 53 -3.44 10.85 15.64
N THR A 54 -4.35 9.89 15.64
CA THR A 54 -4.05 8.49 15.98
C THR A 54 -4.25 7.61 14.77
N MET A 55 -3.30 6.70 14.55
CA MET A 55 -3.24 5.82 13.39
C MET A 55 -3.37 4.36 13.79
N ILE A 56 -4.41 3.70 13.29
CA ILE A 56 -4.64 2.27 13.47
C ILE A 56 -4.93 1.66 12.10
N GLY A 57 -3.88 1.22 11.40
CA GLY A 57 -3.99 0.74 10.03
C GLY A 57 -4.49 1.85 9.10
N GLN A 58 -5.62 1.60 8.44
CA GLN A 58 -6.30 2.55 7.54
C GLN A 58 -7.35 3.41 8.25
N HIS A 59 -7.48 3.26 9.58
CA HIS A 59 -8.35 4.08 10.41
C HIS A 59 -7.56 5.23 11.06
N TYR A 60 -7.97 6.46 10.73
CA TYR A 60 -7.39 7.72 11.15
C TYR A 60 -8.36 8.40 12.12
N ILE A 61 -7.99 8.55 13.39
CA ILE A 61 -8.76 9.38 14.34
C ILE A 61 -8.15 10.77 14.34
N ILE A 62 -8.89 11.75 13.83
CA ILE A 62 -8.41 13.11 13.61
C ILE A 62 -9.14 14.12 14.51
N PRO A 63 -8.40 14.94 15.27
CA PRO A 63 -8.94 16.07 16.02
C PRO A 63 -9.65 17.10 15.12
N VAL A 64 -10.91 17.42 15.42
CA VAL A 64 -11.63 18.50 14.72
C VAL A 64 -11.04 19.89 14.95
N SER A 65 -10.17 20.03 15.96
CA SER A 65 -9.50 21.28 16.32
C SER A 65 -8.52 21.79 15.26
N TYR A 66 -8.13 20.98 14.28
CA TYR A 66 -7.20 21.39 13.21
C TYR A 66 -7.85 22.25 12.11
N GLY A 67 -9.19 22.33 12.07
CA GLY A 67 -9.91 23.16 11.10
C GLY A 67 -9.99 22.53 9.70
N VAL A 68 -10.96 22.99 8.89
CA VAL A 68 -11.33 22.37 7.61
C VAL A 68 -10.15 22.29 6.63
N ASP A 69 -9.35 23.35 6.50
CA ASP A 69 -8.26 23.42 5.52
C ASP A 69 -7.19 22.35 5.80
N VAL A 70 -6.67 22.31 7.05
CA VAL A 70 -5.64 21.36 7.46
C VAL A 70 -6.14 19.92 7.39
N LEU A 71 -7.39 19.68 7.81
CA LEU A 71 -8.01 18.36 7.73
C LEU A 71 -8.16 17.90 6.27
N THR A 72 -8.62 18.80 5.40
CA THR A 72 -8.76 18.50 3.97
C THR A 72 -7.41 18.17 3.35
N ASP A 73 -6.37 18.96 3.62
CA ASP A 73 -5.03 18.74 3.06
C ASP A 73 -4.39 17.46 3.61
N MET A 74 -4.58 17.14 4.89
CA MET A 74 -4.12 15.89 5.50
C MET A 74 -4.81 14.68 4.88
N ILE A 75 -6.13 14.70 4.80
CA ILE A 75 -6.93 13.65 4.17
C ILE A 75 -6.50 13.49 2.71
N LEU A 76 -6.32 14.61 2.00
CA LEU A 76 -5.84 14.58 0.63
C LEU A 76 -4.46 13.93 0.56
N MET A 77 -3.50 14.30 1.41
CA MET A 77 -2.16 13.70 1.41
C MET A 77 -2.20 12.18 1.64
N VAL A 78 -3.12 11.71 2.48
CA VAL A 78 -3.32 10.28 2.78
C VAL A 78 -3.98 9.56 1.61
N VAL A 79 -5.11 10.08 1.13
CA VAL A 79 -5.93 9.48 0.06
C VAL A 79 -5.25 9.57 -1.30
N THR A 80 -4.47 10.63 -1.55
CA THR A 80 -3.68 10.80 -2.78
C THR A 80 -2.33 10.09 -2.73
N ARG A 81 -1.99 9.36 -1.66
CA ARG A 81 -0.98 8.30 -1.81
C ARG A 81 -1.55 7.30 -2.80
N SER A 82 -1.06 7.40 -4.04
CA SER A 82 -1.47 6.53 -5.15
C SER A 82 -1.43 5.07 -4.72
N GLU A 83 -2.39 4.28 -5.18
CA GLU A 83 -2.41 2.82 -5.07
C GLU A 83 -1.02 2.22 -5.40
N SER A 84 -0.33 2.80 -6.38
CA SER A 84 1.05 2.46 -6.73
C SER A 84 2.08 2.64 -5.62
N LYS A 85 1.94 3.66 -4.79
CA LYS A 85 2.82 3.87 -3.64
C LYS A 85 2.51 2.89 -2.51
N GLN A 86 1.25 2.49 -2.34
CA GLN A 86 0.88 1.46 -1.37
C GLN A 86 1.42 0.10 -1.78
N ILE A 87 1.24 -0.28 -3.05
CA ILE A 87 1.82 -1.49 -3.65
C ILE A 87 3.35 -1.49 -3.55
N GLU A 88 4.01 -0.35 -3.79
CA GLU A 88 5.47 -0.23 -3.62
C GLU A 88 5.91 -0.45 -2.17
N ILE A 89 5.19 0.14 -1.20
CA ILE A 89 5.46 -0.06 0.23
C ILE A 89 5.26 -1.54 0.61
N ALA A 90 4.18 -2.16 0.14
CA ALA A 90 3.91 -3.57 0.38
C ALA A 90 5.00 -4.48 -0.21
N ALA A 91 5.46 -4.20 -1.44
CA ALA A 91 6.57 -4.91 -2.07
C ALA A 91 7.88 -4.75 -1.28
N VAL A 92 8.20 -3.53 -0.83
CA VAL A 92 9.37 -3.27 0.03
C VAL A 92 9.29 -4.07 1.34
N ASN A 93 8.11 -4.09 1.98
CA ASN A 93 7.90 -4.82 3.22
C ASN A 93 8.02 -6.33 3.01
N PHE A 94 7.50 -6.86 1.90
CA PHE A 94 7.65 -8.26 1.54
C PHE A 94 9.12 -8.66 1.36
N VAL A 95 9.89 -7.88 0.59
CA VAL A 95 11.32 -8.14 0.35
C VAL A 95 12.14 -8.03 1.64
N ARG A 96 11.81 -7.09 2.53
CA ARG A 96 12.40 -6.99 3.87
C ARG A 96 12.06 -8.20 4.74
N LYS A 97 10.79 -8.63 4.74
CA LYS A 97 10.32 -9.80 5.48
C LYS A 97 10.97 -11.10 5.00
N MET A 98 11.35 -11.18 3.74
CA MET A 98 12.14 -12.30 3.21
C MET A 98 13.58 -12.33 3.73
N GLY A 99 14.09 -11.23 4.29
CA GLY A 99 15.47 -11.14 4.77
C GLY A 99 16.48 -10.74 3.68
N VAL A 100 16.02 -10.18 2.56
CA VAL A 100 16.94 -9.69 1.52
C VAL A 100 17.64 -8.41 2.01
N PRO A 101 18.99 -8.35 2.03
CA PRO A 101 19.72 -7.17 2.47
C PRO A 101 19.51 -5.96 1.54
N ALA A 102 19.20 -4.80 2.11
CA ALA A 102 18.90 -3.58 1.36
C ALA A 102 20.09 -3.02 0.54
N ASN A 103 21.32 -3.39 0.88
CA ASN A 103 22.52 -2.98 0.14
C ASN A 103 22.75 -3.75 -1.17
N LEU A 104 21.97 -4.81 -1.44
CA LEU A 104 22.09 -5.58 -2.68
C LEU A 104 21.34 -4.90 -3.81
N LYS A 105 21.96 -4.82 -5.00
CA LYS A 105 21.29 -4.34 -6.22
C LYS A 105 20.01 -5.15 -6.53
N GLY A 106 20.02 -6.44 -6.21
CA GLY A 106 18.85 -7.32 -6.38
C GLY A 106 17.66 -6.95 -5.49
N TYR A 107 17.87 -6.26 -4.36
CA TYR A 107 16.78 -5.79 -3.50
C TYR A 107 15.84 -4.86 -4.27
N HIS A 108 16.38 -3.80 -4.85
CA HIS A 108 15.58 -2.83 -5.60
C HIS A 108 14.98 -3.43 -6.88
N LEU A 109 15.73 -4.30 -7.55
CA LEU A 109 15.24 -4.98 -8.75
C LEU A 109 14.07 -5.91 -8.44
N LEU A 110 14.12 -6.61 -7.30
CA LEU A 110 13.04 -7.47 -6.85
C LEU A 110 11.79 -6.66 -6.47
N VAL A 111 11.94 -5.53 -5.77
CA VAL A 111 10.81 -4.62 -5.49
C VAL A 111 10.13 -4.18 -6.79
N ILE A 112 10.89 -3.74 -7.78
CA ILE A 112 10.33 -3.32 -9.09
C ILE A 112 9.64 -4.50 -9.78
N ALA A 113 10.25 -5.68 -9.75
CA ALA A 113 9.69 -6.89 -10.35
C ALA A 113 8.33 -7.25 -9.74
N ILE A 114 8.22 -7.20 -8.41
CA ILE A 114 6.97 -7.44 -7.69
C ILE A 114 5.92 -6.39 -8.08
N CYS A 115 6.27 -5.09 -8.06
CA CYS A 115 5.31 -4.05 -8.45
C CYS A 115 4.77 -4.26 -9.87
N LEU A 116 5.63 -4.61 -10.83
CA LEU A 116 5.19 -4.88 -12.21
C LEU A 116 4.29 -6.12 -12.29
N ALA A 117 4.63 -7.19 -11.58
CA ALA A 117 3.84 -8.42 -11.54
C ALA A 117 2.47 -8.25 -10.85
N VAL A 118 2.37 -7.34 -9.87
CA VAL A 118 1.09 -6.96 -9.24
C VAL A 118 0.15 -6.33 -10.28
N TYR A 119 0.66 -5.46 -11.15
CA TYR A 119 -0.16 -4.80 -12.17
C TYR A 119 -0.49 -5.69 -13.36
N ASN A 120 0.46 -6.51 -13.82
CA ASN A 120 0.25 -7.38 -14.97
C ASN A 120 0.65 -8.82 -14.62
N THR A 121 -0.36 -9.70 -14.53
CA THR A 121 -0.18 -11.14 -14.29
C THR A 121 0.63 -11.83 -15.38
N GLU A 122 0.66 -11.31 -16.61
CA GLU A 122 1.43 -11.92 -17.70
C GLU A 122 2.93 -11.97 -17.39
N TYR A 123 3.44 -11.04 -16.57
CA TYR A 123 4.84 -11.05 -16.13
C TYR A 123 5.17 -12.22 -15.20
N ILE A 124 4.17 -12.79 -14.52
CA ILE A 124 4.34 -13.99 -13.69
C ILE A 124 4.54 -15.21 -14.59
N CYS A 125 3.69 -15.35 -15.62
CA CYS A 125 3.77 -16.45 -16.58
C CYS A 125 4.99 -16.32 -17.51
N ASN A 126 5.46 -15.10 -17.78
CA ASN A 126 6.59 -14.83 -18.65
C ASN A 126 7.59 -13.86 -18.00
N THR A 127 8.43 -14.42 -17.12
CA THR A 127 9.49 -13.66 -16.43
C THR A 127 10.53 -13.07 -17.37
N GLU A 128 10.66 -13.58 -18.61
CA GLU A 128 11.58 -13.01 -19.58
C GLU A 128 11.16 -11.61 -20.03
N MET A 129 9.85 -11.40 -20.23
CA MET A 129 9.29 -10.09 -20.53
C MET A 129 9.52 -9.14 -19.37
N LEU A 130 9.27 -9.61 -18.13
CA LEU A 130 9.50 -8.84 -16.91
C LEU A 130 10.95 -8.34 -16.81
N TYR A 131 11.93 -9.23 -16.96
CA TYR A 131 13.34 -8.86 -16.87
C TYR A 131 13.77 -7.93 -18.01
N THR A 132 13.19 -8.08 -19.20
CA THR A 132 13.48 -7.20 -20.34
C THR A 132 12.98 -5.78 -20.09
N ASP A 133 11.79 -5.62 -19.50
CA ASP A 133 11.24 -4.31 -19.20
C ASP A 133 11.98 -3.62 -18.05
N ILE A 134 12.38 -4.36 -17.01
CA ILE A 134 13.23 -3.83 -15.94
C ILE A 134 14.60 -3.42 -16.49
N ALA A 135 15.20 -4.24 -17.35
CA ALA A 135 16.48 -3.97 -17.99
C ALA A 135 16.47 -2.65 -18.77
N LYS A 136 15.43 -2.41 -19.58
CA LYS A 136 15.22 -1.15 -20.31
C LYS A 136 15.11 0.04 -19.35
N ARG A 137 14.27 -0.07 -18.31
CA ARG A 137 14.03 1.03 -17.34
C ARG A 137 15.25 1.37 -16.49
N ARG A 138 16.12 0.39 -16.22
CA ARG A 138 17.31 0.56 -15.35
C ARG A 138 18.62 0.64 -16.12
N ASN A 139 18.57 0.61 -17.45
CA ASN A 139 19.74 0.63 -18.34
C ASN A 139 20.78 -0.44 -17.96
N ILE A 140 20.32 -1.67 -17.74
CA ILE A 140 21.14 -2.85 -17.42
C ILE A 140 20.75 -4.01 -18.34
N SER A 141 21.56 -5.07 -18.41
CA SER A 141 21.23 -6.24 -19.22
C SER A 141 20.15 -7.11 -18.56
N LYS A 142 19.30 -7.77 -19.36
CA LYS A 142 18.30 -8.76 -18.91
C LYS A 142 18.93 -9.83 -18.02
N CYS A 143 20.05 -10.42 -18.45
CA CYS A 143 20.80 -11.40 -17.65
C CYS A 143 21.34 -10.80 -16.35
N GLY A 144 21.69 -9.52 -16.33
CA GLY A 144 22.10 -8.78 -15.14
C GLY A 144 20.96 -8.63 -14.13
N VAL A 145 19.75 -8.31 -14.59
CA VAL A 145 18.54 -8.23 -13.75
C VAL A 145 18.30 -9.56 -13.04
N GLU A 146 18.21 -10.62 -13.84
CA GLU A 146 17.91 -11.98 -13.41
C GLU A 146 18.96 -12.49 -12.41
N ARG A 147 20.25 -12.32 -12.73
CA ARG A 147 21.36 -12.68 -11.84
C ARG A 147 21.34 -11.90 -10.53
N CYS A 148 21.03 -10.61 -10.55
CA CYS A 148 20.98 -9.79 -9.33
C CYS A 148 19.82 -10.22 -8.42
N ILE A 149 18.64 -10.46 -8.99
CA ILE A 149 17.47 -10.92 -8.25
C ILE A 149 17.76 -12.31 -7.65
N ARG A 150 18.27 -13.25 -8.45
CA ARG A 150 18.64 -14.59 -7.98
C ARG A 150 19.60 -14.51 -6.80
N LYS A 151 20.73 -13.82 -6.95
CA LYS A 151 21.73 -13.69 -5.87
C LYS A 151 21.16 -13.08 -4.58
N ALA A 152 20.19 -12.17 -4.70
CA ALA A 152 19.55 -11.56 -3.55
C ALA A 152 18.65 -12.55 -2.80
N ILE A 153 17.85 -13.33 -3.52
CA ILE A 153 17.00 -14.40 -2.96
C ILE A 153 17.85 -15.52 -2.36
N GLU A 154 18.90 -15.96 -3.09
CA GLU A 154 19.80 -17.00 -2.61
C GLU A 154 20.46 -16.60 -1.30
N LYS A 155 20.98 -15.37 -1.21
CA LYS A 155 21.61 -14.89 0.01
C LYS A 155 20.63 -14.75 1.18
N ALA A 156 19.36 -14.41 0.91
CA ALA A 156 18.33 -14.39 1.94
C ALA A 156 18.03 -15.82 2.45
N TYR A 157 17.92 -16.79 1.54
CA TYR A 157 17.68 -18.19 1.88
C TYR A 157 18.83 -18.82 2.65
N ASP A 158 20.07 -18.57 2.22
CA ASP A 158 21.26 -19.14 2.86
C ASP A 158 21.43 -18.62 4.31
N ASN A 159 20.92 -17.42 4.61
CA ASN A 159 20.96 -16.83 5.96
C ASN A 159 19.81 -17.33 6.85
N SER A 160 18.58 -17.38 6.33
CA SER A 160 17.36 -17.65 7.09
C SER A 160 16.39 -18.54 6.30
N PRO A 161 16.69 -19.83 6.09
CA PRO A 161 15.86 -20.72 5.29
C PRO A 161 14.46 -20.90 5.90
N ASP A 162 14.37 -20.98 7.23
CA ASP A 162 13.10 -21.14 7.96
C ASP A 162 12.16 -19.93 7.75
N GLN A 163 12.72 -18.71 7.78
CA GLN A 163 11.96 -17.47 7.56
C GLN A 163 11.33 -17.43 6.16
N ILE A 164 12.05 -17.93 5.15
CA ILE A 164 11.51 -18.01 3.79
C ILE A 164 10.50 -19.15 3.71
N GLN A 165 10.79 -20.31 4.30
CA GLN A 165 9.88 -21.45 4.34
C GLN A 165 8.50 -21.07 4.93
N ASP A 166 8.45 -20.23 5.97
CA ASP A 166 7.22 -19.72 6.58
C ASP A 166 6.36 -18.86 5.64
N MET A 167 6.95 -18.35 4.55
CA MET A 167 6.22 -17.59 3.53
C MET A 167 5.51 -18.51 2.51
N PHE A 168 5.96 -19.76 2.36
CA PHE A 168 5.44 -20.70 1.37
C PHE A 168 4.54 -21.76 2.02
N TYR A 169 3.43 -22.10 1.36
CA TYR A 169 2.49 -23.12 1.82
C TYR A 169 2.92 -24.56 1.55
N TYR A 170 4.11 -24.75 0.98
CA TYR A 170 4.68 -26.04 0.65
C TYR A 170 6.17 -26.05 0.99
N LYS A 171 6.73 -27.25 1.17
CA LYS A 171 8.16 -27.40 1.47
C LYS A 171 8.99 -26.92 0.29
N ILE A 172 9.83 -25.93 0.53
CA ILE A 172 10.78 -25.42 -0.43
C ILE A 172 12.20 -25.81 -0.03
N THR A 173 13.08 -25.91 -1.01
CA THR A 173 14.52 -25.79 -0.75
C THR A 173 14.90 -24.36 -1.11
N LYS A 174 15.57 -24.13 -2.23
CA LYS A 174 15.86 -22.78 -2.70
C LYS A 174 14.73 -22.31 -3.63
N PRO A 175 14.00 -21.24 -3.30
CA PRO A 175 12.85 -20.83 -4.10
C PRO A 175 13.31 -20.23 -5.43
N TYR A 176 12.55 -20.48 -6.50
CA TYR A 176 12.81 -19.87 -7.79
C TYR A 176 12.42 -18.38 -7.78
N CYS A 177 13.13 -17.55 -8.55
CA CYS A 177 12.81 -16.11 -8.65
C CYS A 177 11.35 -15.87 -9.07
N SER A 178 10.85 -16.67 -10.01
CA SER A 178 9.46 -16.63 -10.47
C SER A 178 8.48 -16.96 -9.34
N GLU A 179 8.73 -17.99 -8.54
CA GLU A 179 7.87 -18.38 -7.41
C GLU A 179 7.80 -17.27 -6.36
N VAL A 180 8.94 -16.67 -6.02
CA VAL A 180 9.00 -15.53 -5.10
C VAL A 180 8.18 -14.36 -5.62
N ILE A 181 8.36 -13.98 -6.88
CA ILE A 181 7.63 -12.85 -7.49
C ILE A 181 6.13 -13.15 -7.53
N SER A 182 5.75 -14.39 -7.87
CA SER A 182 4.35 -14.83 -7.92
C SER A 182 3.69 -14.75 -6.55
N LEU A 183 4.34 -15.33 -5.53
CA LEU A 183 3.84 -15.33 -4.16
C LEU A 183 3.68 -13.90 -3.61
N ALA A 184 4.66 -13.04 -3.87
CA ALA A 184 4.61 -11.64 -3.49
C ALA A 184 3.46 -10.90 -4.18
N ALA A 185 3.34 -11.07 -5.50
CA ALA A 185 2.30 -10.43 -6.28
C ALA A 185 0.91 -10.90 -5.83
N ASP A 186 0.70 -12.20 -5.63
CA ASP A 186 -0.56 -12.74 -5.13
C ASP A 186 -0.90 -12.26 -3.72
N SER A 187 0.10 -12.17 -2.83
CA SER A 187 -0.10 -11.64 -1.47
C SER A 187 -0.58 -10.20 -1.51
N ILE A 188 0.10 -9.34 -2.26
CA ILE A 188 -0.25 -7.93 -2.39
C ILE A 188 -1.59 -7.78 -3.11
N ARG A 189 -1.84 -8.58 -4.16
CA ARG A 189 -3.12 -8.50 -4.87
C ARG A 189 -4.29 -8.89 -3.99
N ARG A 190 -4.13 -9.88 -3.11
CA ARG A 190 -5.16 -10.21 -2.12
C ARG A 190 -5.38 -9.04 -1.16
N GLU A 191 -4.33 -8.38 -0.69
CA GLU A 191 -4.46 -7.25 0.23
C GLU A 191 -5.18 -6.05 -0.41
N TYR A 192 -4.92 -5.74 -1.68
CA TYR A 192 -5.41 -4.50 -2.32
C TYR A 192 -6.55 -4.67 -3.34
N PHE A 193 -6.67 -5.82 -4.03
CA PHE A 193 -7.73 -6.07 -5.03
C PHE A 193 -8.84 -7.00 -4.55
N SER A 194 -8.67 -7.74 -3.43
CA SER A 194 -9.77 -8.55 -2.90
C SER A 194 -10.85 -7.72 -2.21
N GLU A 195 -10.53 -6.49 -1.79
CA GLU A 195 -11.52 -5.54 -1.26
C GLU A 195 -12.51 -5.05 -2.32
N GLU A 196 -12.20 -5.14 -3.61
CA GLU A 196 -13.15 -4.77 -4.69
C GLU A 196 -14.23 -5.84 -4.94
N ILE A 197 -13.96 -7.12 -4.65
CA ILE A 197 -14.91 -8.22 -4.89
C ILE A 197 -15.96 -8.32 -3.76
N ASN A 198 -15.60 -7.95 -2.53
CA ASN A 198 -16.56 -7.89 -1.42
C ASN A 198 -17.39 -6.59 -1.38
N ARG A 199 -17.25 -5.72 -2.38
CA ARG A 199 -17.99 -4.45 -2.53
C ARG A 199 -19.12 -4.50 -3.58
N LYS A 200 -19.41 -5.66 -4.18
CA LYS A 200 -20.58 -5.89 -5.05
C LYS A 200 -21.55 -6.88 -4.42
#